data_AF-A0A950Q462-F1
#
_entry.id   AF-A0A950Q462-F1
#
_cell.length_a   1.000
_cell.length_b   1.000
_cell.length_c   1.000
_cell.angle_alpha   90.00
_cell.angle_beta   90.00
_cell.angle_gamma   90.00
#
_symmetry.space_group_name_H-M   'P 1'
#
loop_
_entity.id
_entity.type
_entity.pdbx_description
1 polymer ?
#
loop_
_entity_poly.entity_id
_entity_poly.type
_entity_poly.pdbx_seq_one_letter_code
_entity_poly.pdbx_strand_id
1 'polypeptide(L)'
;MLTDANNHRVLEVTGGGSVVWSFTTNTDTGSNANPLPTRAIRLRNGDTLISDQFNDRVLEVDHGSPAQLVRQWGTTTVAGVGRNAFNAPYDAKVIGDFTGLTAP
;
A
#
# COMPACT_ATOMS: atom_id res chain seq x y z
N MET A 1 10.23 -0.12 5.75
CA MET A 1 9.43 0.15 4.54
C MET A 1 9.58 1.62 4.16
N LEU A 2 9.68 1.89 2.86
CA LEU A 2 9.77 3.23 2.29
C LEU A 2 8.62 3.41 1.30
N THR A 3 7.88 4.51 1.43
CA THR A 3 6.88 4.95 0.46
C THR A 3 7.51 6.02 -0.42
N ASP A 4 7.98 5.62 -1.59
CA ASP A 4 8.66 6.46 -2.57
C ASP A 4 7.60 7.09 -3.48
N ALA A 5 6.78 7.98 -2.89
CA ALA A 5 5.47 8.36 -3.40
C ALA A 5 5.51 8.98 -4.80
N ASN A 6 6.46 9.89 -5.06
CA ASN A 6 6.62 10.53 -6.38
C ASN A 6 7.20 9.58 -7.44
N ASN A 7 7.67 8.40 -7.04
CA ASN A 7 8.00 7.29 -7.95
C ASN A 7 6.94 6.18 -7.93
N HIS A 8 5.76 6.45 -7.34
CA HIS A 8 4.57 5.61 -7.36
C HIS A 8 4.79 4.19 -6.84
N ARG A 9 5.71 4.02 -5.88
CA ARG A 9 6.12 2.69 -5.41
C ARG A 9 6.36 2.62 -3.91
N VAL A 10 6.28 1.40 -3.41
CA VAL A 10 6.71 1.03 -2.06
C VAL A 10 7.93 0.13 -2.17
N LEU A 11 8.91 0.34 -1.30
CA LEU A 11 10.13 -0.45 -1.21
C LEU A 11 10.31 -1.03 0.19
N GLU A 12 10.82 -2.25 0.24
CA GLU A 12 11.51 -2.76 1.42
C GLU A 12 13.02 -2.78 1.15
N VAL A 13 13.78 -2.31 2.13
CA VAL A 13 15.23 -2.24 2.04
C VAL A 13 15.87 -2.88 3.26
N THR A 14 17.05 -3.48 3.08
CA THR A 14 17.90 -3.92 4.19
C THR A 14 18.45 -2.71 4.94
N GLY A 15 19.01 -2.95 6.14
CA GLY A 15 19.77 -1.91 6.86
C GLY A 15 20.99 -1.38 6.09
N GLY A 16 21.48 -2.14 5.10
CA GLY A 16 22.54 -1.71 4.17
C GLY A 16 22.04 -0.96 2.93
N GLY A 17 20.72 -0.73 2.80
CA GLY A 17 20.11 0.03 1.71
C GLY A 17 19.80 -0.77 0.44
N SER A 18 20.04 -2.07 0.40
CA SER A 18 19.65 -2.91 -0.74
C SER A 18 18.13 -3.10 -0.77
N VAL A 19 17.50 -2.91 -1.93
CA VAL A 19 16.08 -3.20 -2.13
C VAL A 19 15.87 -4.72 -2.15
N VAL A 20 14.97 -5.23 -1.31
CA VAL A 20 14.66 -6.66 -1.19
C VAL A 20 13.23 -7.00 -1.62
N TRP A 21 12.37 -5.99 -1.75
CA TRP A 21 11.00 -6.12 -2.27
C TRP A 21 10.53 -4.77 -2.79
N SER A 22 9.67 -4.78 -3.81
CA SER A 22 9.05 -3.56 -4.35
C SER A 22 7.66 -3.84 -4.91
N PHE A 23 6.82 -2.79 -4.90
CA PHE A 23 5.52 -2.81 -5.56
C PHE A 23 5.19 -1.42 -6.14
N THR A 24 4.76 -1.38 -7.41
CA THR A 24 4.33 -0.16 -8.12
C THR A 24 2.82 -0.01 -8.08
N THR A 25 2.32 1.22 -7.93
CA THR A 25 0.90 1.51 -7.71
C THR A 25 0.18 2.12 -8.92
N ASN A 26 0.92 2.45 -9.98
CA ASN A 26 0.41 3.10 -11.19
C ASN A 26 0.30 2.16 -12.41
N THR A 27 0.51 0.86 -12.24
CA THR A 27 0.53 -0.12 -13.34
C THR A 27 -0.76 -0.92 -13.48
N ASP A 28 -1.64 -0.90 -12.48
CA ASP A 28 -2.92 -1.61 -12.56
C ASP A 28 -3.86 -0.95 -13.56
N THR A 29 -4.78 -1.73 -14.10
CA THR A 29 -5.81 -1.20 -15.01
C THR A 29 -6.66 -0.17 -14.29
N GLY A 30 -6.75 1.03 -14.87
CA GLY A 30 -7.52 2.14 -14.30
C GLY A 30 -6.79 2.92 -13.20
N SER A 31 -5.56 2.57 -12.84
CA SER A 31 -4.77 3.40 -11.93
C SER A 31 -4.54 4.78 -12.52
N ASN A 32 -4.53 5.78 -11.64
CA ASN A 32 -3.95 7.08 -11.88
C ASN A 32 -2.50 6.92 -12.34
N ALA A 33 -2.05 7.76 -13.27
CA ALA A 33 -0.66 7.75 -13.74
C ALA A 33 0.33 8.23 -12.66
N ASN A 34 -0.13 9.12 -11.75
CA ASN A 34 0.66 9.74 -10.70
C ASN A 34 0.01 9.56 -9.31
N PRO A 35 -0.21 8.32 -8.85
CA PRO A 35 -0.73 8.09 -7.52
C PRO A 35 0.36 8.37 -6.49
N LEU A 36 -0.06 8.60 -5.25
CA LEU A 36 0.84 8.87 -4.13
C LEU A 36 0.62 7.83 -3.03
N PRO A 37 1.30 6.66 -3.08
CA PRO A 37 1.29 5.75 -1.94
C PRO A 37 1.93 6.45 -0.73
N THR A 38 1.22 6.49 0.39
CA THR A 38 1.62 7.32 1.55
C THR A 38 1.92 6.55 2.82
N ARG A 39 1.42 5.32 2.93
CA ARG A 39 1.82 4.41 3.99
C ARG A 39 1.96 3.00 3.45
N ALA A 40 2.96 2.28 3.95
CA ALA A 40 3.09 0.84 3.81
C ALA A 40 3.48 0.20 5.15
N ILE A 41 2.76 -0.86 5.56
CA ILE A 41 2.97 -1.57 6.83
C ILE A 41 2.96 -3.07 6.55
N ARG A 42 3.95 -3.79 7.12
CA ARG A 42 3.99 -5.26 7.10
C ARG A 42 2.97 -5.80 8.09
N LEU A 43 2.13 -6.72 7.65
CA LEU A 43 1.14 -7.44 8.45
C LEU A 43 1.75 -8.72 9.05
N ARG A 44 1.11 -9.28 10.10
CA ARG A 44 1.52 -10.52 10.79
C ARG A 44 1.66 -11.71 9.84
N ASN A 45 0.85 -11.76 8.79
CA ASN A 45 0.85 -12.85 7.79
C ASN A 45 2.00 -12.72 6.77
N GLY A 46 2.75 -11.62 6.78
CA GLY A 46 3.83 -11.38 5.82
C GLY A 46 3.45 -10.42 4.69
N ASP A 47 2.18 -10.13 4.49
CA ASP A 47 1.70 -9.22 3.44
C ASP A 47 1.96 -7.75 3.81
N THR A 48 1.88 -6.86 2.83
CA THR A 48 2.06 -5.43 3.01
C THR A 48 0.77 -4.69 2.72
N LEU A 49 0.28 -3.93 3.70
CA LEU A 49 -0.87 -3.03 3.55
C LEU A 49 -0.39 -1.65 3.07
N ILE A 50 -0.95 -1.14 1.98
CA ILE A 50 -0.54 0.10 1.32
C ILE A 50 -1.74 1.05 1.18
N SER A 51 -1.60 2.30 1.64
CA SER A 51 -2.56 3.38 1.38
C SER A 51 -2.16 4.15 0.13
N ASP A 52 -3.00 4.16 -0.90
CA ASP A 52 -2.68 4.58 -2.27
C ASP A 52 -3.52 5.80 -2.69
N GLN A 53 -3.01 7.01 -2.43
CA GLN A 53 -3.74 8.25 -2.72
C GLN A 53 -3.86 8.50 -4.22
N PHE A 54 -4.94 9.19 -4.59
CA PHE A 54 -5.37 9.46 -5.97
C PHE A 54 -5.72 8.22 -6.80
N ASN A 55 -5.52 7.02 -6.26
CA ASN A 55 -6.18 5.79 -6.68
C ASN A 55 -7.36 5.42 -5.76
N ASP A 56 -7.61 6.18 -4.69
CA ASP A 56 -8.78 6.04 -3.81
C ASP A 56 -8.96 4.63 -3.24
N ARG A 57 -7.85 3.96 -2.91
CA ARG A 57 -7.83 2.55 -2.51
C ARG A 57 -6.80 2.23 -1.43
N VAL A 58 -7.00 1.10 -0.77
CA VAL A 58 -6.02 0.45 0.10
C VAL A 58 -5.75 -0.94 -0.48
N LEU A 59 -4.48 -1.34 -0.54
CA LEU A 59 -4.03 -2.60 -1.12
C LEU A 59 -3.39 -3.49 -0.06
N GLU A 60 -3.69 -4.78 -0.09
CA GLU A 60 -2.90 -5.82 0.56
C GLU A 60 -2.13 -6.55 -0.53
N VAL A 61 -0.81 -6.56 -0.42
CA VAL A 61 0.10 -7.10 -1.43
C VAL A 61 0.98 -8.16 -0.77
N ASP A 62 1.17 -9.30 -1.43
CA ASP A 62 2.03 -10.35 -0.90
C ASP A 62 3.51 -9.95 -0.88
N HIS A 63 4.32 -10.75 -0.17
CA HIS A 63 5.78 -10.59 -0.14
C HIS A 63 6.51 -11.40 -1.22
N GLY A 64 5.81 -11.74 -2.31
CA GLY A 64 6.37 -12.50 -3.43
C GLY A 64 7.39 -11.71 -4.26
N SER A 65 8.07 -12.43 -5.15
CA SER A 65 8.93 -11.85 -6.18
C SER A 65 8.63 -12.53 -7.51
N PRO A 66 7.77 -11.94 -8.38
CA PRO A 66 7.17 -10.61 -8.26
C PRO A 66 6.02 -10.55 -7.23
N ALA A 67 5.90 -9.41 -6.56
CA ALA A 67 4.81 -9.13 -5.62
C ALA A 67 3.45 -9.09 -6.33
N GLN A 68 2.40 -9.66 -5.72
CA GLN A 68 1.05 -9.71 -6.28
C GLN A 68 0.02 -9.05 -5.36
N LEU A 69 -1.01 -8.45 -5.96
CA LEU A 69 -2.18 -7.96 -5.25
C LEU A 69 -2.96 -9.14 -4.66
N VAL A 70 -3.10 -9.17 -3.34
CA VAL A 70 -3.92 -10.14 -2.61
C VAL A 70 -5.35 -9.63 -2.47
N ARG A 71 -5.50 -8.36 -2.08
CA ARG A 71 -6.80 -7.74 -1.83
C ARG A 71 -6.76 -6.24 -2.06
N GLN A 72 -7.90 -5.69 -2.50
CA GLN A 72 -8.14 -4.26 -2.57
C GLN A 72 -9.39 -3.88 -1.77
N TRP A 73 -9.34 -2.73 -1.12
CA TRP A 73 -10.50 -1.99 -0.64
C TRP A 73 -10.58 -0.64 -1.36
N GLY A 74 -11.79 -0.16 -1.63
CA GLY A 74 -12.03 0.99 -2.49
C GLY A 74 -12.13 0.61 -3.97
N THR A 75 -12.62 1.55 -4.78
CA THR A 75 -12.69 1.40 -6.25
C THR A 75 -11.66 2.33 -6.86
N THR A 76 -10.78 1.77 -7.70
CA THR A 76 -9.63 2.50 -8.26
C THR A 76 -10.09 3.80 -8.93
N THR A 77 -9.53 4.94 -8.50
CA THR A 77 -9.82 6.31 -8.97
C THR A 77 -11.26 6.81 -8.76
N VAL A 78 -12.05 6.12 -7.93
CA VAL A 78 -13.41 6.55 -7.60
C VAL A 78 -13.45 6.96 -6.13
N ALA A 79 -13.26 8.27 -5.92
CA ALA A 79 -13.38 8.87 -4.61
C ALA A 79 -14.80 8.75 -4.03
N GLY A 80 -14.91 8.53 -2.73
CA GLY A 80 -16.21 8.46 -2.06
C GLY A 80 -16.13 8.41 -0.53
N VAL A 81 -17.29 8.29 0.09
CA VAL A 81 -17.46 8.20 1.54
C VAL A 81 -18.36 7.00 1.84
N GLY A 82 -17.97 6.19 2.83
CA GLY A 82 -18.78 5.09 3.34
C GLY A 82 -18.09 3.74 3.20
N ARG A 83 -18.91 2.68 3.23
CA ARG A 83 -18.38 1.31 3.22
C ARG A 83 -17.67 1.02 1.90
N ASN A 84 -16.37 0.72 1.97
CA ASN A 84 -15.54 0.39 0.81
C ASN A 84 -15.48 1.50 -0.26
N ALA A 85 -15.64 2.76 0.15
CA ALA A 85 -15.44 3.94 -0.69
C ALA A 85 -14.51 4.89 0.07
N PHE A 86 -13.39 5.25 -0.55
CA PHE A 86 -12.37 6.08 0.08
C PHE A 86 -12.11 7.31 -0.78
N ASN A 87 -11.53 8.32 -0.17
CA ASN A 87 -11.08 9.53 -0.87
C ASN A 87 -9.66 9.80 -0.39
N ALA A 88 -8.68 9.51 -1.25
CA ALA A 88 -7.25 9.65 -0.99
C ALA A 88 -6.84 9.15 0.42
N PRO A 89 -6.98 7.84 0.73
CA PRO A 89 -6.63 7.32 2.05
C PRO A 89 -5.14 7.55 2.35
N TYR A 90 -4.84 8.12 3.52
CA TYR A 90 -3.48 8.50 3.92
C TYR A 90 -2.77 7.41 4.76
N ASP A 91 -3.50 6.77 5.67
CA ASP A 91 -3.00 5.72 6.56
C ASP A 91 -4.09 4.65 6.72
N ALA A 92 -3.67 3.39 6.78
CA ALA A 92 -4.52 2.24 6.98
C ALA A 92 -3.78 1.22 7.84
N LYS A 93 -4.48 0.63 8.82
CA LYS A 93 -3.93 -0.33 9.78
C LYS A 93 -4.95 -1.43 10.04
N VAL A 94 -4.47 -2.65 10.27
CA VAL A 94 -5.32 -3.75 10.71
C VAL A 94 -5.43 -3.70 12.24
N ILE A 95 -6.67 -3.68 12.75
CA ILE A 95 -6.92 -3.68 14.20
C ILE A 95 -6.37 -4.98 14.81
N GLY A 96 -5.59 -4.86 15.88
CA GLY A 96 -4.95 -6.00 16.56
C GLY A 96 -3.65 -6.46 15.90
N ASP A 97 -3.29 -5.90 14.75
CA ASP A 97 -1.98 -6.09 14.14
C ASP A 97 -1.06 -4.91 14.47
N PHE A 98 -0.05 -5.19 15.28
CA PHE A 98 0.96 -4.21 15.69
C PHE A 98 2.32 -4.51 15.06
N THR A 99 2.37 -5.36 14.03
CA THR A 99 3.61 -5.67 13.31
C THR A 99 4.16 -4.38 12.68
N GLY A 100 5.38 -3.99 13.06
CA GLY A 100 5.98 -2.73 12.61
C GLY A 100 5.32 -1.46 13.18
N LEU A 101 4.51 -1.57 14.23
CA LEU A 101 3.86 -0.46 14.94
C LEU A 101 4.09 -0.58 16.45
N THR A 102 3.90 0.51 17.19
CA THR A 102 3.89 0.47 18.65
C THR A 102 2.54 -0.05 19.13
N ALA A 103 2.54 -1.10 19.96
CA ALA A 103 1.31 -1.59 20.61
C ALA A 103 0.78 -0.55 21.63
N PRO A 104 -0.55 -0.45 21.81
CA PRO A 104 -1.17 0.45 22.77
C PRO A 104 -0.89 0.07 24.24
#